data_AF-A0A3M1F8T6-F1
#
_entry.id   AF-A0A3M1F8T6-F1
#
_cell.length_a   1.000
_cell.length_b   1.000
_cell.length_c   1.000
_cell.angle_alpha   90.00
_cell.angle_beta   90.00
_cell.angle_gamma   90.00
#
_symmetry.space_group_name_H-M   'P 1'
#
loop_
_entity.id
_entity.type
_entity.pdbx_description
1 polymer ?
#
loop_
_entity_poly.entity_id
_entity_poly.type
_entity_poly.pdbx_seq_one_letter_code
_entity_poly.pdbx_strand_id
1 'polypeptide(L)' 'MQAPVDRPNILIFMTDQERADVVEPDHPCLTPNADRLAAEGVRFRQVYAPTAHCCPARAT' A
#
# COMPACT_ATOMS: atom_id res chain seq x y z
N MET A 1 -16.75 15.50 -17.28
CA MET A 1 -17.60 14.31 -17.48
C MET A 1 -17.15 13.25 -16.50
N GLN A 2 -18.03 12.80 -15.62
CA GLN A 2 -17.74 11.73 -14.66
C GLN A 2 -18.15 10.40 -15.30
N ALA A 3 -17.27 9.41 -15.30
CA ALA A 3 -17.59 8.09 -15.84
C ALA A 3 -18.71 7.42 -15.00
N PRO A 4 -19.53 6.53 -15.59
CA PRO A 4 -20.60 5.83 -14.87
C PRO A 4 -20.08 5.08 -13.64
N VAL A 5 -20.83 5.14 -12.53
CA VAL A 5 -20.44 4.61 -11.20
C VAL A 5 -20.32 3.08 -11.16
N ASP A 6 -20.83 2.38 -12.19
CA ASP A 6 -20.82 0.92 -12.28
C ASP A 6 -19.42 0.31 -12.42
N ARG A 7 -18.43 1.12 -12.80
CA ARG A 7 -17.02 0.71 -12.83
C ARG A 7 -16.20 1.60 -11.89
N PRO A 8 -15.72 1.08 -10.75
CA PRO A 8 -14.92 1.88 -9.83
C PRO A 8 -13.59 2.26 -10.49
N ASN A 9 -13.08 3.44 -10.13
CA ASN A 9 -11.69 3.80 -10.42
C ASN A 9 -10.77 2.97 -9.52
N ILE A 10 -9.69 2.44 -10.08
CA ILE A 10 -8.69 1.67 -9.33
C ILE A 10 -7.37 2.44 -9.37
N LEU A 11 -6.88 2.84 -8.20
CA LEU A 11 -5.57 3.45 -8.03
C LEU A 11 -4.64 2.47 -7.32
N ILE A 12 -3.59 2.02 -8.00
CA ILE A 12 -2.52 1.22 -7.41
C ILE A 12 -1.39 2.16 -7.00
N PHE A 13 -1.22 2.34 -5.69
CA PHE A 13 -0.11 3.08 -5.10
C PHE A 13 0.91 2.08 -4.55
N MET A 14 2.14 2.13 -5.04
CA MET A 14 3.22 1.20 -4.66
C MET A 14 4.50 1.98 -4.39
N THR A 15 4.96 1.93 -3.15
CA THR A 15 6.26 2.48 -2.72
C THR A 15 7.40 1.56 -3.17
N ASP A 16 8.64 2.09 -3.22
CA ASP A 16 9.84 1.29 -3.47
C ASP A 16 10.60 1.12 -2.15
N GLN A 17 11.06 -0.11 -1.88
CA GLN A 17 11.87 -0.49 -0.71
C GLN A 17 11.26 -0.17 0.66
N GLU A 18 9.95 0.10 0.75
CA GLU A 18 9.28 0.34 2.03
C GLU A 18 9.22 -0.95 2.86
N ARG A 19 9.70 -0.88 4.10
CA ARG A 19 9.58 -2.00 5.03
C ARG A 19 8.18 -2.07 5.61
N ALA A 20 7.71 -3.29 5.87
CA ALA A 20 6.38 -3.54 6.41
C ALA A 20 6.08 -2.86 7.76
N ASP A 21 7.13 -2.61 8.58
CA ASP A 21 6.99 -2.01 9.90
C ASP A 21 6.89 -0.48 9.89
N VAL A 22 7.14 0.19 8.76
CA VAL A 22 7.13 1.66 8.64
C VAL A 22 5.79 2.30 9.04
N VAL A 23 4.70 1.56 8.85
CA VAL A 23 3.32 1.98 9.14
C VAL A 23 2.76 1.36 10.43
N GLU A 24 3.58 0.73 11.27
CA GLU A 24 3.15 0.29 12.60
C GLU A 24 3.06 1.50 13.56
N PRO A 25 2.10 1.50 14.51
CA PRO A 25 1.88 2.64 15.42
C PRO A 25 3.12 3.08 16.22
N ASP A 26 3.99 2.13 16.56
CA ASP A 26 5.20 2.39 17.35
C ASP A 26 6.43 2.75 16.49
N HIS A 27 6.29 2.80 15.16
CA HIS A 27 7.39 3.16 14.26
C HIS A 27 7.66 4.67 14.30
N PRO A 28 8.93 5.13 14.26
CA PRO A 28 9.26 6.55 14.30
C PRO A 28 8.84 7.36 13.05
N CYS A 29 8.33 6.69 12.00
CA CYS A 29 7.94 7.37 10.77
C CYS A 29 6.55 8.00 10.91
N LEU A 30 6.43 9.25 10.49
CA LEU A 30 5.14 9.93 10.42
C LEU A 30 4.43 9.53 9.12
N THR A 31 3.37 8.73 9.22
CA THR A 31 2.63 8.22 8.05
C THR A 31 1.13 8.56 8.06
N PRO A 32 0.71 9.81 8.36
CA PRO A 32 -0.69 10.15 8.63
C PRO A 32 -1.66 9.84 7.47
N ASN A 33 -1.18 9.89 6.22
CA ASN A 33 -1.99 9.54 5.05
C ASN A 33 -2.16 8.02 4.89
N ALA A 34 -1.14 7.23 5.22
CA ALA A 34 -1.22 5.77 5.21
C ALA A 34 -2.08 5.28 6.38
N ASP A 35 -1.95 5.90 7.55
CA ASP A 35 -2.80 5.65 8.73
C ASP A 35 -4.27 5.87 8.40
N ARG A 36 -4.60 7.01 7.78
CA ARG A 36 -5.95 7.32 7.34
C ARG A 36 -6.47 6.29 6.32
N LEU A 37 -5.64 5.91 5.34
CA LEU A 37 -6.01 4.90 4.34
C LEU A 37 -6.30 3.53 5.00
N ALA A 38 -5.50 3.14 5.99
CA ALA A 38 -5.72 1.90 6.73
C ALA A 38 -6.99 1.93 7.58
N ALA A 39 -7.34 3.09 8.18
CA ALA A 39 -8.55 3.27 8.98
C ALA A 39 -9.86 3.26 8.14
N GLU A 40 -9.78 3.71 6.89
CA GLU A 40 -10.91 3.72 5.95
C GLU A 40 -11.06 2.40 5.15
N GLY A 41 -10.13 1.45 5.33
CA GLY A 41 -10.01 0.26 4.50
C GLY A 41 -9.65 -1.01 5.26
N VAL A 42 -8.90 -1.90 4.60
CA VAL A 42 -8.43 -3.17 5.15
C VAL A 42 -6.91 -3.20 5.13
N ARG A 43 -6.29 -3.53 6.27
CA ARG A 43 -4.84 -3.68 6.42
C ARG A 43 -4.45 -5.14 6.53
N PHE A 44 -3.64 -5.61 5.59
CA PHE A 44 -3.01 -6.92 5.64
C PHE A 44 -1.66 -6.82 6.38
N ARG A 45 -1.56 -7.41 7.58
CA ARG A 45 -0.36 -7.35 8.43
C ARG A 45 0.74 -8.35 8.03
N GLN A 46 0.43 -9.29 7.15
CA GLN A 46 1.31 -10.38 6.73
C GLN A 46 1.37 -10.45 5.21
N VAL A 47 1.90 -9.38 4.59
CA VAL A 47 2.15 -9.31 3.14
C VAL A 47 3.65 -9.43 2.92
N TYR A 48 4.02 -10.33 2.01
CA TYR A 48 5.40 -10.58 1.64
C TYR A 48 5.58 -10.35 0.15
N ALA A 49 6.63 -9.64 -0.22
CA ALA A 49 7.04 -9.56 -1.62
C ALA A 49 7.47 -10.96 -2.11
N PRO A 50 7.18 -11.32 -3.36
CA PRO A 50 7.57 -12.63 -3.92
C PRO A 50 9.10 -12.79 -3.99
N THR A 51 9.84 -11.67 -3.96
CA THR A 51 11.30 -11.61 -3.91
C THR A 51 11.74 -10.28 -3.33
N ALA A 52 12.95 -10.22 -2.76
CA ALA A 52 13.53 -9.01 -2.17
C ALA A 52 14.10 -8.03 -3.21
N HIS A 53 14.22 -8.43 -4.48
CA HIS A 53 14.72 -7.56 -5.55
C HIS A 53 13.59 -6.80 -6.24
N CYS A 54 13.79 -5.50 -6.46
CA CYS A 54 12.79 -4.60 -7.03
C CYS A 54 12.25 -5.04 -8.39
N CYS A 55 13.11 -5.30 -9.38
CA CYS A 55 12.68 -5.69 -10.73
C CYS A 55 11.83 -6.98 -10.75
N PRO A 56 12.30 -8.12 -10.19
CA PRO A 56 11.50 -9.33 -10.20
C PRO A 56 10.28 -9.23 -9.27
N ALA A 57 10.28 -8.44 -8.20
CA ALA A 57 9.10 -8.22 -7.36
C ALA A 57 7.96 -7.46 -8.07
N ARG A 58 8.30 -6.64 -9.08
CA ARG A 58 7.34 -5.90 -9.90
C ARG A 58 6.87 -6.68 -11.13
N ALA A 59 7.64 -7.67 -11.56
CA ALA A 59 7.36 -8.43 -12.79
C ALA A 59 6.45 -9.65 -12.56
N THR A 60 6.38 -10.15 -11.33
CA THR A 60 5.55 -11.29 -10.89
C THR A 60 4.19 -10.83 -10.38
#